data_AF-A0A7C3GV49-F1
#
_entry.id   AF-A0A7C3GV49-F1
#
_cell.length_a   1.000
_cell.length_b   1.000
_cell.length_c   1.000
_cell.angle_alpha   90.00
_cell.angle_beta   90.00
_cell.angle_gamma   90.00
#
_symmetry.space_group_name_H-M   'P 1'
#
loop_
_entity.id
_entity.type
_entity.pdbx_description
1 polymer ?
#
loop_
_entity_poly.entity_id
_entity_poly.type
_entity_poly.pdbx_seq_one_letter_code
_entity_poly.pdbx_strand_id
1 'polypeptide(L)'
;MVGGTTIHMATSFQKREAPIRNKSEKFTQQDVDLSQTPLFFPEGYEQIFLGIYFISLPYIAGLLFQYFYIADGKTELFLSLNEQSSFLLTWLIGYEIVAGLVILYIIKMALSFAKESAKGHKTAFRRP
;
A
#
# COMPACT_ATOMS: atom_id res chain seq x y z
N MET A 1 -68.64 -46.53 6.37
CA MET A 1 -69.04 -45.29 5.67
C MET A 1 -69.08 -44.20 6.73
N VAL A 2 -68.28 -43.14 6.74
CA VAL A 2 -67.44 -42.44 5.76
C VAL A 2 -66.27 -41.84 6.55
N GLY A 3 -65.05 -41.95 6.01
CA GLY A 3 -63.85 -41.35 6.60
C GLY A 3 -63.82 -39.83 6.39
N GLY A 4 -63.27 -39.13 7.38
CA GLY A 4 -62.96 -37.70 7.29
C GLY A 4 -61.52 -37.47 7.70
N THR A 5 -60.61 -37.51 6.73
CA THR A 5 -59.19 -37.19 6.92
C THR A 5 -59.04 -35.68 7.03
N THR A 6 -58.79 -35.16 8.23
CA THR A 6 -58.38 -33.76 8.43
C THR A 6 -56.89 -33.64 8.17
N ILE A 7 -56.52 -33.08 7.02
CA ILE A 7 -55.14 -32.78 6.66
C ILE A 7 -54.67 -31.58 7.51
N HIS A 8 -53.76 -31.82 8.45
CA HIS A 8 -53.01 -30.76 9.12
C HIS A 8 -51.96 -30.21 8.14
N MET A 9 -52.25 -29.05 7.56
CA MET A 9 -51.30 -28.29 6.76
C MET A 9 -50.33 -27.57 7.71
N ALA A 10 -49.22 -28.23 8.05
CA ALA A 10 -48.12 -27.61 8.78
C ALA A 10 -47.35 -26.72 7.80
N THR A 11 -47.66 -25.42 7.78
CA THR A 11 -46.88 -24.42 7.06
C THR A 11 -45.54 -24.26 7.78
N SER A 12 -44.52 -24.98 7.34
CA SER A 12 -43.15 -24.77 7.79
C SER A 12 -42.69 -23.39 7.30
N PHE A 13 -42.75 -22.40 8.19
CA PHE A 13 -42.08 -21.13 7.98
C PHE A 13 -40.56 -21.39 8.00
N GLN A 14 -39.99 -21.61 6.82
CA GLN A 14 -38.55 -21.54 6.61
C GLN A 14 -38.11 -20.12 6.95
N LYS A 15 -37.54 -19.95 8.15
CA LYS A 15 -36.86 -18.73 8.57
C LYS A 15 -35.73 -18.50 7.56
N ARG A 16 -35.96 -17.59 6.60
CA ARG A 16 -34.92 -17.16 5.66
C ARG A 16 -33.77 -16.63 6.49
N GLU A 17 -32.66 -17.34 6.49
CA GLU A 17 -31.42 -16.85 7.07
C GLU A 17 -31.13 -15.49 6.43
N ALA A 18 -30.94 -14.47 7.27
CA ALA A 18 -30.61 -13.14 6.80
C ALA A 18 -29.36 -13.25 5.90
N PRO A 19 -29.33 -12.58 4.74
CA PRO A 19 -28.16 -12.62 3.88
C PRO A 19 -26.95 -12.21 4.72
N ILE A 20 -25.90 -13.04 4.70
CA ILE A 20 -24.60 -12.72 5.30
C ILE A 20 -24.15 -11.42 4.66
N ARG A 21 -24.37 -10.32 5.38
CA ARG A 21 -23.94 -8.99 4.96
C ARG A 21 -22.43 -9.00 5.14
N ASN A 22 -21.70 -9.46 4.11
CA ASN A 22 -20.28 -9.23 3.99
C ASN A 22 -20.09 -7.72 4.12
N LYS A 23 -19.64 -7.30 5.31
CA LYS A 23 -19.28 -5.92 5.57
C LYS A 23 -18.14 -5.66 4.60
N SER A 24 -18.41 -4.96 3.50
CA SER A 24 -17.36 -4.64 2.55
C SER A 24 -16.39 -3.73 3.29
N GLU A 25 -15.29 -4.31 3.75
CA GLU A 25 -14.15 -3.54 4.22
C GLU A 25 -13.72 -2.71 3.02
N LYS A 26 -14.05 -1.42 3.07
CA LYS A 26 -13.64 -0.49 2.03
C LYS A 26 -12.12 -0.43 2.10
N PHE A 27 -11.44 -0.52 0.96
CA PHE A 27 -9.99 -0.38 0.87
C PHE A 27 -9.45 0.89 1.57
N THR A 28 -10.28 1.94 1.71
CA THR A 28 -9.94 3.18 2.42
C THR A 28 -10.10 3.11 3.95
N GLN A 29 -10.59 2.01 4.51
CA GLN A 29 -10.74 1.78 5.96
C GLN A 29 -9.65 0.86 6.53
N GLN A 30 -8.52 0.73 5.82
CA GLN A 30 -7.38 0.00 6.35
C GLN A 30 -6.81 0.77 7.53
N ASP A 31 -6.84 0.13 8.71
CA ASP A 31 -6.21 0.65 9.91
C ASP A 31 -4.69 0.63 9.70
N VAL A 32 -4.05 1.79 9.81
CA VAL A 32 -2.61 1.94 9.56
C VAL A 32 -1.91 1.99 10.91
N ASP A 33 -1.33 0.86 11.29
CA ASP A 33 -0.51 0.76 12.49
C ASP A 33 0.90 1.29 12.23
N LEU A 34 1.19 2.50 12.72
CA LEU A 34 2.49 3.15 12.56
C LEU A 34 3.58 2.48 13.39
N SER A 35 3.23 1.67 14.41
CA SER A 35 4.20 0.94 15.22
C SER A 35 4.91 -0.18 14.44
N GLN A 36 4.31 -0.68 13.37
CA GLN A 36 4.89 -1.72 12.50
C GLN A 36 5.73 -1.16 11.36
N THR A 37 5.83 0.16 11.24
CA THR A 37 6.69 0.76 10.23
C THR A 37 8.15 0.73 10.69
N PRO A 38 9.12 0.54 9.77
CA PRO A 38 10.55 0.49 10.11
C PRO A 38 11.13 1.87 10.50
N LEU A 39 10.31 2.93 10.55
CA LEU A 39 10.72 4.26 10.98
C LEU A 39 10.40 4.48 12.46
N PHE A 40 11.22 5.29 13.11
CA PHE A 40 11.01 5.65 14.51
C PHE A 40 9.84 6.64 14.62
N PHE A 41 8.75 6.19 15.24
CA PHE A 41 7.58 7.01 15.58
C PHE A 41 7.35 6.97 17.09
N PRO A 42 7.80 7.98 17.85
CA PRO A 42 7.49 8.04 19.27
C PRO A 42 6.00 8.30 19.50
N GLU A 43 5.43 7.60 20.49
CA GLU A 43 4.00 7.70 20.84
C GLU A 43 3.59 9.15 21.11
N GLY A 44 2.49 9.58 20.51
CA GLY A 44 1.96 10.94 20.63
C GLY A 44 2.63 12.00 19.73
N TYR A 45 3.71 11.68 19.01
CA TYR A 45 4.41 12.59 18.09
C TYR A 45 4.41 12.13 16.63
N GLU A 46 3.64 11.09 16.32
CA GLU A 46 3.56 10.44 15.00
C GLU A 46 3.38 11.44 13.85
N GLN A 47 2.43 12.37 13.98
CA GLN A 47 2.14 13.37 12.94
C GLN A 47 3.30 14.32 12.68
N ILE A 48 4.01 14.73 13.73
CA ILE A 48 5.14 15.65 13.63
C ILE A 48 6.31 14.95 12.95
N PHE A 49 6.62 13.73 13.39
CA PHE A 49 7.67 12.92 12.77
C PHE A 49 7.34 12.59 11.31
N LEU A 50 6.08 12.30 10.99
CA LEU A 50 5.64 12.08 9.61
C LEU A 50 5.89 13.33 8.75
N GLY A 51 5.56 14.53 9.25
CA GLY A 51 5.85 15.79 8.57
C GLY A 51 7.36 16.03 8.37
N ILE A 52 8.16 15.75 9.40
CA ILE A 52 9.63 15.85 9.31
C ILE A 52 10.16 14.89 8.26
N TYR A 53 9.71 13.63 8.25
CA TYR A 53 10.14 12.65 7.24
C TYR A 53 9.70 13.04 5.83
N PHE A 54 8.49 13.59 5.68
CA PHE A 54 7.99 14.05 4.38
C PHE A 54 8.84 15.18 3.79
N ILE A 55 9.40 16.06 4.62
CA ILE A 55 10.27 17.15 4.16
C ILE A 55 11.71 16.67 3.99
N SER A 56 12.24 15.93 4.98
CA SER A 56 13.65 15.55 5.05
C SER A 56 14.03 14.42 4.09
N LEU A 57 13.18 13.41 3.88
CA LEU A 57 13.51 12.28 3.00
C LEU A 57 13.76 12.72 1.56
N PRO A 58 12.86 13.50 0.90
CA PRO A 58 13.13 14.02 -0.43
C PRO A 58 14.37 14.91 -0.42
N TYR A 59 14.53 15.79 0.56
CA TYR A 59 15.68 16.69 0.60
C TYR A 59 17.02 15.94 0.64
N ILE A 60 17.14 14.93 1.51
CA ILE A 60 18.33 14.09 1.62
C ILE A 60 18.55 13.31 0.33
N ALA A 61 17.51 12.72 -0.26
CA ALA A 61 17.61 12.02 -1.54
C ALA A 61 18.11 12.94 -2.67
N GLY A 62 17.60 14.18 -2.71
CA GLY A 62 18.03 15.20 -3.66
C GLY A 62 19.50 15.60 -3.49
N LEU A 63 19.95 15.81 -2.25
CA LEU A 63 21.36 16.11 -1.97
C LEU A 63 22.28 14.93 -2.35
N LEU A 64 21.89 13.70 -2.01
CA LEU A 64 22.66 12.51 -2.39
C LEU A 64 22.72 12.36 -3.90
N PHE A 65 21.61 12.59 -4.61
CA PHE A 65 21.58 12.57 -6.06
C PHE A 65 22.49 13.65 -6.66
N GLN A 66 22.41 14.89 -6.19
CA GLN A 66 23.29 15.97 -6.64
C GLN A 66 24.76 15.65 -6.37
N TYR A 67 25.09 15.12 -5.20
CA TYR A 67 26.46 14.79 -4.82
C TYR A 67 27.04 13.65 -5.66
N PHE A 68 26.34 12.52 -5.77
CA PHE A 68 26.86 11.34 -6.45
C PHE A 68 26.70 11.41 -7.97
N TYR A 69 25.60 11.96 -8.48
CA TYR A 69 25.28 11.90 -9.90
C TYR A 69 25.70 13.16 -10.67
N ILE A 70 25.50 14.35 -10.08
CA ILE A 70 25.81 15.61 -10.77
C ILE A 70 27.26 16.04 -10.48
N ALA A 71 27.66 16.02 -9.21
CA ALA A 71 28.98 16.45 -8.77
C ALA A 71 30.05 15.35 -8.88
N ASP A 72 29.66 14.12 -9.24
CA ASP A 72 30.57 12.96 -9.38
C ASP A 72 31.44 12.74 -8.12
N GLY A 73 30.87 12.96 -6.94
CA GLY A 73 31.53 12.85 -5.64
C GLY A 73 32.53 13.97 -5.30
N LYS A 74 32.72 14.96 -6.18
CA LYS A 74 33.64 16.08 -5.95
C LYS A 74 32.98 17.12 -5.04
N THR A 75 33.50 17.24 -3.83
CA THR A 75 32.97 18.13 -2.79
C THR A 75 32.97 19.60 -3.20
N GLU A 76 34.01 20.07 -3.90
CA GLU A 76 34.12 21.45 -4.39
C GLU A 76 33.03 21.81 -5.41
N LEU A 77 32.75 20.87 -6.32
CA LEU A 77 31.70 21.02 -7.33
C LEU A 77 30.32 20.97 -6.67
N PHE A 78 30.13 20.07 -5.70
CA PHE A 78 28.89 19.96 -4.94
C PHE A 78 28.58 21.22 -4.12
N LEU A 79 29.55 21.78 -3.40
CA LEU A 79 29.33 23.02 -2.65
C LEU A 79 28.94 24.17 -3.59
N SER A 80 29.67 24.33 -4.69
CA SER A 80 29.36 25.34 -5.72
C SER A 80 27.96 25.18 -6.29
N LEU A 81 27.53 23.94 -6.55
CA LEU A 81 26.19 23.63 -7.06
C LEU A 81 25.11 23.85 -5.99
N ASN A 82 25.38 23.49 -4.74
CA ASN A 82 24.42 23.64 -3.64
C ASN A 82 24.24 25.11 -3.24
N GLU A 83 25.27 25.95 -3.33
CA GLU A 83 25.14 27.39 -3.14
C GLU A 83 24.27 28.04 -4.23
N GLN A 84 24.34 27.53 -5.47
CA GLN A 84 23.54 28.01 -6.59
C GLN A 84 22.13 27.41 -6.64
N SER A 85 21.98 26.19 -6.12
CA SER A 85 20.71 25.47 -6.14
C SER A 85 19.85 25.90 -4.96
N SER A 86 18.71 26.52 -5.26
CA SER A 86 17.72 26.83 -4.24
C SER A 86 17.27 25.56 -3.51
N PHE A 87 17.05 25.65 -2.18
CA PHE A 87 16.54 24.56 -1.35
C PHE A 87 15.34 23.83 -1.98
N LEU A 88 14.38 24.59 -2.53
CA LEU A 88 13.20 24.05 -3.19
C LEU A 88 13.53 23.20 -4.43
N LEU A 89 14.57 23.56 -5.19
CA LEU A 89 14.97 22.83 -6.39
C LEU A 89 15.56 21.47 -6.00
N THR A 90 16.47 21.46 -5.03
CA THR A 90 17.02 20.22 -4.47
C THR A 90 15.93 19.33 -3.88
N TRP A 91 14.98 19.92 -3.17
CA TRP A 91 13.84 19.21 -2.59
C TRP A 91 12.93 18.59 -3.66
N LEU A 92 12.58 19.34 -4.72
CA LEU A 92 11.77 18.84 -5.84
C LEU A 92 12.46 17.69 -6.58
N ILE A 93 13.74 17.84 -6.90
CA ILE A 93 14.52 16.75 -7.53
C ILE A 93 14.50 15.51 -6.65
N GLY A 94 14.70 15.68 -5.34
CA GLY A 94 14.62 14.59 -4.39
C GLY A 94 13.27 13.88 -4.37
N TYR A 95 12.17 14.63 -4.51
CA TYR A 95 10.82 14.05 -4.56
C TYR A 95 10.63 13.18 -5.80
N GLU A 96 11.14 13.60 -6.95
CA GLU A 96 11.11 12.80 -8.19
C GLU A 96 11.88 11.48 -8.04
N ILE A 97 13.05 11.51 -7.39
CA ILE A 97 13.84 10.30 -7.14
C ILE A 97 13.07 9.33 -6.22
N VAL A 98 12.51 9.83 -5.12
CA VAL A 98 11.73 9.01 -4.18
C VAL A 98 10.48 8.44 -4.87
N ALA A 99 9.73 9.27 -5.61
CA ALA A 99 8.55 8.86 -6.35
C ALA A 99 8.88 7.78 -7.39
N GLY A 100 9.97 7.95 -8.14
CA GLY A 100 10.45 6.96 -9.10
C GLY A 100 10.75 5.62 -8.45
N LEU A 101 11.44 5.61 -7.30
CA LEU A 101 11.70 4.38 -6.53
C LEU A 101 10.41 3.72 -6.03
N VAL A 102 9.44 4.51 -5.55
CA VAL A 102 8.13 4.00 -5.11
C VAL A 102 7.37 3.36 -6.28
N ILE A 103 7.34 4.01 -7.44
CA ILE A 103 6.68 3.48 -8.64
C ILE A 103 7.35 2.15 -9.06
N LEU A 104 8.68 2.10 -9.11
CA LEU A 104 9.42 0.87 -9.41
C LEU A 104 9.10 -0.24 -8.40
N TYR A 105 8.97 0.10 -7.12
CA TYR A 105 8.58 -0.85 -6.09
C TYR A 105 7.15 -1.38 -6.28
N ILE A 106 6.19 -0.52 -6.61
CA ILE A 106 4.82 -0.91 -6.94
C ILE A 106 4.79 -1.84 -8.16
N ILE A 107 5.52 -1.50 -9.22
CA ILE A 107 5.62 -2.34 -10.42
C ILE A 107 6.22 -3.71 -10.08
N LYS A 108 7.28 -3.75 -9.26
CA LYS A 108 7.88 -5.01 -8.80
C LYS A 108 6.86 -5.87 -8.03
N MET A 109 6.08 -5.27 -7.13
CA MET A 109 5.03 -5.98 -6.39
C MET A 109 3.95 -6.52 -7.34
N ALA A 110 3.50 -5.71 -8.30
CA ALA A 110 2.50 -6.11 -9.29
C ALA A 110 2.98 -7.29 -10.15
N LEU A 111 4.23 -7.25 -10.63
CA LEU A 111 4.84 -8.35 -11.39
C LEU A 111 5.00 -9.62 -10.54
N SER A 112 5.41 -9.47 -9.27
CA SER A 112 5.52 -10.61 -8.33
C SER A 112 4.16 -11.28 -8.13
N PHE A 113 3.11 -10.49 -7.92
CA PHE A 113 1.74 -10.98 -7.74
C PHE A 113 1.22 -11.69 -9.00
N ALA A 114 1.45 -11.12 -10.18
CA ALA A 114 1.06 -11.74 -11.45
C ALA A 114 1.75 -13.09 -11.68
N LYS A 115 3.05 -13.18 -11.36
CA LYS A 115 3.83 -14.42 -11.46
C LYS A 115 3.33 -15.52 -10.50
N GLU A 116 2.96 -15.15 -9.29
CA GLU A 116 2.42 -16.09 -8.30
C GLU A 116 1.03 -16.58 -8.72
N SER A 117 0.18 -15.67 -9.20
CA SER A 117 -1.17 -15.99 -9.70
C SER A 117 -1.14 -16.92 -10.91
N ALA A 118 -0.15 -16.78 -11.80
CA ALA A 118 0.04 -17.65 -12.96
C ALA A 118 0.44 -19.09 -12.60
N LYS A 119 1.03 -19.34 -11.43
CA LYS A 119 1.39 -20.69 -10.96
C LYS A 119 0.20 -21.46 -10.36
N GLY A 120 -0.87 -20.78 -9.98
CA GLY A 120 -1.95 -21.32 -9.14
C GLY A 120 -3.09 -22.07 -9.83
N HIS A 121 -3.03 -22.39 -11.13
CA HIS A 121 -4.12 -23.09 -11.82
C HIS A 121 -3.66 -24.33 -12.59
N LYS A 122 -3.00 -25.26 -11.90
CA LYS A 122 -3.00 -26.68 -12.29
C LYS A 122 -4.13 -27.36 -11.54
N THR A 123 -5.38 -27.10 -11.95
CA THR A 123 -6.50 -27.96 -11.54
C THR A 123 -6.18 -29.36 -12.03
N ALA A 124 -5.89 -30.27 -11.10
CA ALA A 124 -5.85 -31.69 -11.39
C ALA A 124 -7.26 -32.06 -11.90
N PHE A 125 -7.37 -32.23 -13.22
CA PHE A 125 -8.59 -32.66 -13.89
C PHE A 125 -8.91 -34.07 -13.41
N ARG A 126 -9.67 -34.18 -12.32
CA ARG A 126 -10.27 -35.44 -11.88
C ARG A 126 -11.33 -35.81 -12.91
N ARG A 127 -11.00 -36.77 -13.79
CA ARG A 127 -12.01 -37.44 -14.61
C ARG A 127 -12.87 -38.34 -13.70
N PRO A 128 -14.20 -38.40 -13.95
CA PRO A 128 -15.12 -39.28 -13.24
C PRO A 128 -14.83 -40.76 -13.50
#